data_AF-A0A6L8BBR8-F1
#
_entry.id   AF-A0A6L8BBR8-F1
#
_cell.length_a   1.000
_cell.length_b   1.000
_cell.length_c   1.000
_cell.angle_alpha   90.00
_cell.angle_beta   90.00
_cell.angle_gamma   90.00
#
_symmetry.space_group_name_H-M   'P 1'
#
loop_
_entity.id
_entity.type
_entity.pdbx_description
1 polymer ?
#
loop_
_entity_poly.entity_id
_entity_poly.type
_entity_poly.pdbx_seq_one_letter_code
_entity_poly.pdbx_strand_id
1 'polypeptide(L)'
;MLRFAEEILILVLDEERGDLAASLPRRSLDLALAGAVLMDLALEDRIDTDIERLVLVDPTPVNDDILDPILAEIASDGQSRDTGYWLGRIAGRGNHIRRAALARLIERGILRSEAHGLLSMVPSVSRSRRYPPVDGQSVEDARLRIMRVLFSDDVPDPRDVAMIALANACGLFRTILSSEERAQVRDRIDLLKNLDLIGRTMSLAIKGLEAPDEPPPELKQPKDIPAVPGLPLLGNGLAMRKGLVHFLARQYRDLGPIFRIRAPGRRFVCMAGPEAVDFLVAHGKTVFRSLEPMANFHNQMDSSRSIVTMDGVDHVTTRKAQARGYAVRAMRDRSQEVVDITREQIDKWPVGTPFEALPALQSVIAEQMGHVMAGYSPRGYTQDLSTLLGGLLLSAATLPHIMKLPRFRRARERGRDLAQGVLAHKRRVGSR
;
A
#
# COMPACT_ATOMS: atom_id res chain seq x y z
N MET A 1 29.92 -1.88 6.48
CA MET A 1 29.28 -3.18 6.21
C MET A 1 27.77 -2.99 6.24
N LEU A 2 27.01 -3.68 5.37
CA LEU A 2 25.55 -3.57 5.31
C LEU A 2 24.91 -4.50 6.33
N ARG A 3 23.85 -4.05 7.00
CA ARG A 3 22.99 -4.87 7.87
C ARG A 3 22.20 -5.88 7.04
N PHE A 4 21.76 -7.00 7.63
CA PHE A 4 20.96 -8.01 6.91
C PHE A 4 19.70 -7.39 6.31
N ALA A 5 19.08 -6.44 7.01
CA ALA A 5 17.87 -5.76 6.55
C ALA A 5 18.11 -4.88 5.32
N GLU A 6 19.31 -4.31 5.19
CA GLU A 6 19.71 -3.52 4.03
C GLU A 6 20.00 -4.43 2.83
N GLU A 7 20.71 -5.52 3.07
CA GLU A 7 21.15 -6.46 2.05
C GLU A 7 19.98 -7.30 1.48
N ILE A 8 19.04 -7.75 2.31
CA ILE A 8 17.83 -8.42 1.82
C ILE A 8 16.98 -7.50 0.94
N LEU A 9 16.95 -6.19 1.24
CA LEU A 9 16.22 -5.23 0.42
C LEU A 9 16.90 -5.03 -0.92
N ILE A 10 18.24 -4.98 -0.95
CA ILE A 10 19.01 -4.95 -2.19
C ILE A 10 18.67 -6.15 -3.07
N LEU A 11 18.66 -7.36 -2.52
CA LEU A 11 18.38 -8.59 -3.29
C LEU A 11 16.92 -8.69 -3.77
N VAL A 12 16.00 -7.98 -3.12
CA VAL A 12 14.58 -7.91 -3.52
C VAL A 12 14.34 -6.79 -4.54
N LEU A 13 15.27 -5.85 -4.75
CA LEU A 13 15.10 -4.79 -5.75
C LEU A 13 15.24 -5.35 -7.16
N ASP A 14 14.35 -4.92 -8.04
CA ASP A 14 14.45 -5.11 -9.48
C ASP A 14 15.53 -4.16 -10.02
N GLU A 15 16.62 -4.71 -10.55
CA GLU A 15 17.80 -3.97 -11.03
C GLU A 15 17.46 -3.00 -12.18
N GLU A 16 16.51 -3.34 -13.06
CA GLU A 16 16.13 -2.51 -14.20
C GLU A 16 15.14 -1.41 -13.82
N ARG A 17 14.22 -1.71 -12.89
CA ARG A 17 13.09 -0.83 -12.57
C ARG A 17 13.29 -0.04 -11.28
N GLY A 18 14.19 -0.47 -10.40
CA GLY A 18 14.38 0.10 -9.06
C GLY A 18 13.16 -0.08 -8.14
N ASP A 19 12.21 -0.94 -8.52
CA ASP A 19 11.07 -1.28 -7.67
C ASP A 19 11.44 -2.45 -6.77
N LEU A 20 10.96 -2.47 -5.52
CA LEU A 20 10.99 -3.70 -4.73
C LEU A 20 10.16 -4.73 -5.50
N ALA A 21 10.82 -5.78 -6.01
CA ALA A 21 10.23 -6.72 -6.95
C ALA A 21 8.83 -7.11 -6.48
N ALA A 22 7.87 -7.10 -7.41
CA ALA A 22 6.48 -7.48 -7.16
C ALA A 22 6.31 -8.98 -6.79
N SER A 23 7.41 -9.68 -6.49
CA SER A 23 7.52 -11.14 -6.41
C SER A 23 7.36 -11.69 -4.99
N LEU A 24 7.66 -10.92 -3.93
CA LEU A 24 7.52 -11.39 -2.55
C LEU A 24 6.24 -10.88 -1.88
N PRO A 25 5.42 -11.76 -1.27
CA PRO A 25 4.30 -11.34 -0.43
C PRO A 25 4.76 -10.42 0.70
N ARG A 26 3.98 -9.38 0.98
CA ARG A 26 4.37 -8.36 1.96
C ARG A 26 4.64 -8.93 3.37
N ARG A 27 3.86 -9.90 3.81
CA ARG A 27 4.06 -10.55 5.12
C ARG A 27 5.37 -11.34 5.17
N SER A 28 5.74 -12.02 4.09
CA SER A 28 7.02 -12.72 3.97
C SER A 28 8.19 -11.74 4.05
N LEU A 29 8.08 -10.57 3.41
CA LEU A 29 9.08 -9.51 3.53
C LEU A 29 9.14 -8.91 4.95
N ASP A 30 8.00 -8.66 5.59
CA ASP A 30 7.97 -8.13 6.97
C ASP A 30 8.61 -9.12 7.96
N LEU A 31 8.47 -10.43 7.74
CA LEU A 31 9.17 -11.47 8.49
C LEU A 31 10.65 -11.56 8.13
N ALA A 32 11.01 -11.42 6.85
CA ALA A 32 12.40 -11.36 6.39
C ALA A 32 13.16 -10.25 7.12
N LEU A 33 12.55 -9.07 7.21
CA LEU A 33 13.13 -7.94 7.91
C LEU A 33 13.20 -8.18 9.42
N ALA A 34 12.24 -8.90 10.00
CA ALA A 34 12.29 -9.29 11.41
C ALA A 34 13.43 -10.28 11.69
N GLY A 35 13.57 -11.31 10.85
CA GLY A 35 14.67 -12.28 10.93
C GLY A 35 16.03 -11.61 10.74
N ALA A 36 16.14 -10.69 9.78
CA ALA A 36 17.34 -9.88 9.56
C ALA A 36 17.76 -9.11 10.82
N VAL A 37 16.80 -8.48 11.51
CA VAL A 37 17.07 -7.74 12.75
C VAL A 37 17.56 -8.66 13.87
N LEU A 38 16.96 -9.84 14.04
CA LEU A 38 17.43 -10.83 15.02
C LEU A 38 18.83 -11.35 14.66
N MET A 39 19.11 -11.61 13.38
CA MET A 39 20.43 -12.03 12.92
C MET A 39 21.50 -10.95 13.15
N ASP A 40 21.18 -9.68 12.88
CA ASP A 40 22.09 -8.56 13.16
C ASP A 40 22.34 -8.42 14.69
N LEU A 41 21.32 -8.61 15.53
CA LEU A 41 21.50 -8.60 16.99
C LEU A 41 22.34 -9.78 17.50
N ALA A 42 22.20 -10.96 16.89
CA ALA A 42 22.98 -12.14 17.23
C ALA A 42 24.45 -11.98 16.81
N LEU A 43 24.72 -11.41 15.62
CA LEU A 43 26.09 -11.10 15.18
C LEU A 43 26.78 -10.02 16.02
N GLU A 44 26.02 -9.16 16.69
CA GLU A 44 26.54 -8.16 17.63
C GLU A 44 26.61 -8.72 19.06
N ASP A 45 26.49 -10.03 19.26
CA ASP A 45 26.53 -10.70 20.57
C ASP A 45 25.52 -10.16 21.60
N ARG A 46 24.41 -9.55 21.13
CA ARG A 46 23.36 -8.99 21.99
C ARG A 46 22.34 -10.03 22.41
N ILE A 47 22.07 -10.97 21.51
CA ILE A 47 21.15 -12.08 21.74
C ILE A 47 21.81 -13.38 21.31
N ASP A 48 21.34 -14.46 21.91
CA ASP A 48 21.61 -15.82 21.46
C ASP A 48 20.27 -16.54 21.28
N THR A 49 20.24 -17.56 20.43
CA THR A 49 19.01 -18.30 20.13
C THR A 49 19.23 -19.79 20.30
N ASP A 50 18.37 -20.41 21.09
CA ASP A 50 18.24 -21.86 21.17
C ASP A 50 16.89 -22.29 20.56
N ILE A 51 16.67 -23.60 20.44
CA ILE A 51 15.44 -24.20 19.92
C ILE A 51 14.21 -23.79 20.73
N GLU A 52 14.36 -23.60 22.04
CA GLU A 52 13.24 -23.34 22.96
C GLU A 52 13.07 -21.85 23.34
N ARG A 53 14.13 -21.05 23.29
CA ARG A 53 14.11 -19.66 23.78
C ARG A 53 15.13 -18.76 23.10
N LEU A 54 14.78 -17.48 23.01
CA LEU A 54 15.72 -16.40 22.72
C LEU A 54 16.31 -15.91 24.05
N VAL A 55 17.63 -15.87 24.13
CA VAL A 55 18.39 -15.45 25.31
C VAL A 55 18.96 -14.06 25.06
N LEU A 56 18.71 -13.13 25.98
CA LEU A 56 19.41 -11.85 25.99
C LEU A 56 20.80 -12.03 26.60
N VAL A 57 21.84 -11.71 25.83
CA VAL A 57 23.25 -11.83 26.25
C VAL A 57 23.76 -10.52 26.81
N ASP A 58 23.55 -9.42 26.08
CA ASP A 58 23.96 -8.07 26.48
C ASP A 58 22.88 -7.04 26.11
N PRO A 59 22.31 -6.30 27.08
CA PRO A 59 21.33 -5.25 26.82
C PRO A 59 21.95 -3.92 26.33
N THR A 60 23.26 -3.81 26.22
CA THR A 60 23.95 -2.57 25.86
C THR A 60 23.56 -2.13 24.44
N PRO A 61 23.10 -0.87 24.25
CA PRO A 61 22.76 -0.35 22.93
C PRO A 61 23.93 -0.51 21.93
N VAL A 62 23.59 -0.85 20.68
CA VAL A 62 24.53 -0.96 19.56
C VAL A 62 24.64 0.34 18.75
N ASN A 63 23.94 1.40 19.18
CA ASN A 63 23.82 2.69 18.48
C ASN A 63 23.25 2.53 17.06
N ASP A 64 22.21 1.70 16.94
CA ASP A 64 21.54 1.40 15.68
C ASP A 64 20.03 1.66 15.82
N ASP A 65 19.50 2.60 15.02
CA ASP A 65 18.10 3.06 15.10
C ASP A 65 17.06 1.98 14.74
N ILE A 66 17.49 0.86 14.15
CA ILE A 66 16.65 -0.31 13.85
C ILE A 66 16.75 -1.34 14.98
N LEU A 67 17.96 -1.62 15.47
CA LEU A 67 18.21 -2.71 16.42
C LEU A 67 17.91 -2.30 17.87
N ASP A 68 18.31 -1.11 18.30
CA ASP A 68 18.17 -0.66 19.70
C ASP A 68 16.72 -0.66 20.21
N PRO A 69 15.71 -0.24 19.43
CA PRO A 69 14.31 -0.31 19.86
C PRO A 69 13.80 -1.74 20.07
N ILE A 70 14.39 -2.72 19.38
CA ILE A 70 14.05 -4.14 19.53
C ILE A 70 14.81 -4.73 20.71
N LEU A 71 16.10 -4.42 20.84
CA LEU A 71 16.92 -4.84 21.97
C LEU A 71 16.33 -4.37 23.32
N ALA A 72 15.90 -3.11 23.40
CA ALA A 72 15.25 -2.56 24.58
C ALA A 72 13.90 -3.24 24.91
N GLU A 73 13.16 -3.67 23.88
CA GLU A 73 11.93 -4.43 24.08
C GLU A 73 12.22 -5.85 24.59
N ILE A 74 13.23 -6.53 24.05
CA ILE A 74 13.69 -7.84 24.54
C ILE A 74 14.15 -7.73 25.99
N ALA A 75 14.91 -6.69 26.33
CA ALA A 75 15.38 -6.44 27.68
C ALA A 75 14.25 -6.12 28.68
N SER A 76 13.10 -5.62 28.22
CA SER A 76 12.01 -5.21 29.11
C SER A 76 10.89 -6.25 29.27
N ASP A 77 10.74 -7.23 28.38
CA ASP A 77 9.70 -8.28 28.48
C ASP A 77 9.90 -9.16 29.73
N GLY A 78 11.16 -9.42 30.12
CA GLY A 78 11.51 -10.13 31.36
C GLY A 78 11.05 -11.60 31.42
N GLN A 79 10.43 -12.10 30.36
CA GLN A 79 9.93 -13.47 30.24
C GLN A 79 10.75 -14.25 29.21
N SER A 80 10.93 -15.56 29.45
CA SER A 80 11.54 -16.43 28.46
C SER A 80 10.55 -16.69 27.33
N ARG A 81 10.82 -16.09 26.16
CA ARG A 81 10.03 -16.24 24.94
C ARG A 81 10.87 -16.92 23.86
N ASP A 82 10.22 -17.69 23.01
CA ASP A 82 10.87 -18.30 21.84
C ASP A 82 11.17 -17.27 20.74
N THR A 83 12.04 -17.66 19.81
CA THR A 83 12.41 -16.85 18.64
C THR A 83 11.20 -16.56 17.73
N GLY A 84 10.23 -17.47 17.66
CA GLY A 84 9.02 -17.31 16.84
C GLY A 84 8.11 -16.16 17.31
N TYR A 85 7.96 -16.00 18.63
CA TYR A 85 7.24 -14.89 19.25
C TYR A 85 7.87 -13.55 18.86
N TRP A 86 9.19 -13.43 18.99
CA TRP A 86 9.92 -12.22 18.64
C TRP A 86 9.86 -11.92 17.15
N LEU A 87 9.96 -12.94 16.28
CA LEU A 87 9.75 -12.78 14.85
C LEU A 87 8.37 -12.19 14.52
N GLY A 88 7.29 -12.73 15.09
CA GLY A 88 5.94 -12.21 14.88
C GLY A 88 5.77 -10.79 15.41
N ARG A 89 6.35 -10.50 16.58
CA ARG A 89 6.32 -9.19 17.23
C ARG A 89 7.05 -8.13 16.40
N ILE A 90 8.27 -8.43 15.95
CA ILE A 90 9.13 -7.54 15.16
C ILE A 90 8.55 -7.36 13.74
N ALA A 91 7.96 -8.40 13.14
CA ALA A 91 7.32 -8.31 11.84
C ALA A 91 6.18 -7.26 11.82
N GLY A 92 5.49 -7.05 12.95
CA GLY A 92 4.54 -5.94 13.12
C GLY A 92 5.14 -4.54 12.89
N ARG A 93 6.47 -4.40 13.04
CA ARG A 93 7.27 -3.19 12.78
C ARG A 93 8.00 -3.22 11.43
N GLY A 94 7.78 -4.23 10.58
CA GLY A 94 8.49 -4.41 9.30
C GLY A 94 8.53 -3.19 8.39
N ASN A 95 7.45 -2.39 8.37
CA ASN A 95 7.42 -1.14 7.60
C ASN A 95 8.40 -0.07 8.12
N HIS A 96 8.59 0.02 9.44
CA HIS A 96 9.56 0.95 10.02
C HIS A 96 10.99 0.52 9.72
N ILE A 97 11.29 -0.77 9.93
CA ILE A 97 12.58 -1.41 9.63
C ILE A 97 12.94 -1.17 8.15
N ARG A 98 12.02 -1.47 7.24
CA ARG A 98 12.19 -1.23 5.80
C ARG A 98 12.53 0.23 5.48
N ARG A 99 11.83 1.18 6.10
CA ARG A 99 12.04 2.60 5.83
C ARG A 99 13.41 3.08 6.29
N ALA A 100 13.83 2.66 7.49
CA ALA A 100 15.12 3.01 8.03
C ALA A 100 16.25 2.40 7.17
N ALA A 101 16.13 1.12 6.80
CA ALA A 101 17.10 0.45 5.94
C ALA A 101 17.21 1.12 4.55
N LEU A 102 16.08 1.45 3.90
CA LEU A 102 16.11 2.18 2.62
C LEU A 102 16.72 3.59 2.75
N ALA A 103 16.47 4.29 3.86
CA ALA A 103 17.05 5.62 4.09
C ALA A 103 18.57 5.54 4.25
N ARG A 104 19.07 4.56 4.99
CA ARG A 104 20.52 4.30 5.14
C ARG A 104 21.18 3.93 3.82
N LEU A 105 20.54 3.09 3.02
CA LEU A 105 21.03 2.74 1.68
C LEU A 105 21.13 3.96 0.75
N ILE A 106 20.22 4.93 0.91
CA ILE A 106 20.29 6.21 0.18
C ILE A 106 21.42 7.09 0.71
N GLU A 107 21.53 7.22 2.03
CA GLU A 107 22.58 8.03 2.67
C GLU A 107 23.98 7.52 2.33
N ARG A 108 24.16 6.20 2.25
CA ARG A 108 25.39 5.54 1.83
C ARG A 108 25.66 5.64 0.33
N GLY A 109 24.76 6.25 -0.44
CA GLY A 109 24.90 6.40 -1.88
C GLY A 109 24.82 5.08 -2.64
N ILE A 110 24.22 4.03 -2.06
CA ILE A 110 24.01 2.73 -2.74
C ILE A 110 22.76 2.79 -3.60
N LEU A 111 21.69 3.40 -3.07
CA LEU A 111 20.43 3.64 -3.77
C LEU A 111 20.19 5.14 -3.94
N ARG A 112 19.47 5.55 -4.98
CA ARG A 112 18.93 6.92 -5.06
C ARG A 112 17.42 6.89 -4.89
N SER A 113 16.86 7.87 -4.19
CA SER A 113 15.40 8.03 -4.16
C SER A 113 14.95 8.80 -5.40
N GLU A 114 14.42 8.10 -6.41
CA GLU A 114 13.73 8.76 -7.51
C GLU A 114 12.24 8.96 -7.18
N ALA A 115 11.83 10.23 -7.16
CA ALA A 115 10.42 10.61 -7.08
C ALA A 115 9.84 10.95 -8.46
N HIS A 116 10.51 10.59 -9.56
CA HIS A 116 10.27 11.18 -10.87
C HIS A 116 9.28 10.36 -11.69
N GLY A 117 8.02 10.78 -11.65
CA GLY A 117 7.09 10.52 -12.74
C GLY A 117 7.46 11.38 -13.94
N LEU A 118 8.26 10.82 -14.86
CA LEU A 118 8.35 11.34 -16.22
C LEU A 118 7.51 10.48 -17.17
N LEU A 119 6.77 11.17 -18.03
CA LEU A 119 5.88 10.64 -19.06
C LEU A 119 6.70 9.78 -20.05
N SER A 120 6.66 8.45 -19.92
CA SER A 120 7.12 7.56 -21.01
C SER A 120 5.92 6.89 -21.66
N MET A 121 5.89 6.90 -23.00
CA MET A 121 4.78 6.46 -23.84
C MET A 121 4.61 4.91 -23.91
N VAL A 122 4.90 4.20 -22.82
CA VAL A 122 4.75 2.74 -22.73
C VAL A 122 3.82 2.38 -21.55
N PRO A 123 2.73 1.60 -21.76
CA PRO A 123 1.70 1.34 -20.74
C PRO A 123 2.13 0.50 -19.52
N SER A 124 3.37 0.01 -19.46
CA SER A 124 3.84 -1.01 -18.51
C SER A 124 4.92 -0.54 -17.53
N VAL A 125 5.22 0.76 -17.47
CA VAL A 125 6.32 1.30 -16.65
C VAL A 125 5.76 1.94 -15.35
N SER A 126 6.05 1.28 -14.22
CA SER A 126 5.57 1.53 -12.85
C SER A 126 5.76 2.97 -12.35
N ARG A 127 4.71 3.60 -11.80
CA ARG A 127 4.74 4.92 -11.13
C ARG A 127 4.95 4.79 -9.61
N SER A 128 5.72 3.79 -9.18
CA SER A 128 6.10 3.59 -7.78
C SER A 128 7.37 4.41 -7.44
N ARG A 129 7.64 4.62 -6.15
CA ARG A 129 8.90 5.24 -5.70
C ARG A 129 10.02 4.23 -5.97
N ARG A 130 10.95 4.61 -6.85
CA ARG A 130 12.04 3.75 -7.27
C ARG A 130 13.27 4.06 -6.47
N TYR A 131 14.02 3.00 -6.20
CA TYR A 131 15.31 3.00 -5.56
C TYR A 131 16.34 2.39 -6.51
N PRO A 132 16.61 2.99 -7.68
CA PRO A 132 17.62 2.44 -8.56
C PRO A 132 18.99 2.53 -7.89
N PRO A 133 19.88 1.55 -8.13
CA PRO A 133 21.24 1.58 -7.62
C PRO A 133 22.00 2.77 -8.21
N VAL A 134 22.83 3.42 -7.39
CA VAL A 134 23.74 4.50 -7.83
C VAL A 134 25.05 3.89 -8.31
N ASP A 135 25.53 2.87 -7.61
CA ASP A 135 26.71 2.08 -7.95
C ASP A 135 26.30 0.61 -8.02
N GLY A 136 26.06 0.11 -9.24
CA GLY A 136 25.60 -1.27 -9.48
C GLY A 136 26.55 -2.33 -8.91
N GLN A 137 27.80 -1.97 -8.58
CA GLN A 137 28.76 -2.87 -7.97
C GLN A 137 28.31 -3.41 -6.62
N SER A 138 27.70 -2.61 -5.73
CA SER A 138 27.30 -3.10 -4.41
C SER A 138 26.13 -4.12 -4.46
N VAL A 139 25.26 -4.01 -5.47
CA VAL A 139 24.14 -4.92 -5.69
C VAL A 139 24.63 -6.20 -6.34
N GLU A 140 25.43 -6.07 -7.40
CA GLU A 140 26.10 -7.18 -8.07
C GLU A 140 27.01 -7.94 -7.11
N ASP A 141 27.76 -7.27 -6.25
CA ASP A 141 28.66 -7.89 -5.27
C ASP A 141 27.89 -8.72 -4.24
N ALA A 142 26.74 -8.25 -3.76
CA ALA A 142 25.90 -9.01 -2.83
C ALA A 142 25.30 -10.25 -3.51
N ARG A 143 24.81 -10.09 -4.75
CA ARG A 143 24.23 -11.19 -5.53
C ARG A 143 25.29 -12.21 -5.92
N LEU A 144 26.43 -11.78 -6.47
CA LEU A 144 27.57 -12.61 -6.85
C LEU A 144 28.15 -13.33 -5.62
N ARG A 145 28.21 -12.70 -4.45
CA ARG A 145 28.63 -13.36 -3.20
C ARG A 145 27.72 -14.53 -2.86
N ILE A 146 26.41 -14.33 -2.86
CA ILE A 146 25.43 -15.40 -2.59
C ILE A 146 25.53 -16.50 -3.65
N MET A 147 25.61 -16.14 -4.93
CA MET A 147 25.75 -17.10 -6.02
C MET A 147 27.04 -17.91 -5.87
N ARG A 148 28.16 -17.28 -5.53
CA ARG A 148 29.43 -17.98 -5.31
C ARG A 148 29.33 -19.01 -4.20
N VAL A 149 28.69 -18.68 -3.08
CA VAL A 149 28.49 -19.62 -1.96
C VAL A 149 27.55 -20.77 -2.33
N LEU A 150 26.54 -20.51 -3.17
CA LEU A 150 25.58 -21.52 -3.61
C LEU A 150 26.17 -22.51 -4.64
N PHE A 151 27.07 -22.04 -5.49
CA PHE A 151 27.67 -22.85 -6.57
C PHE A 151 29.11 -23.31 -6.28
N SER A 152 29.67 -22.95 -5.12
CA SER A 152 30.98 -23.41 -4.64
C SER A 152 30.85 -24.36 -3.46
N ASP A 153 31.82 -25.28 -3.34
CA ASP A 153 31.98 -26.19 -2.21
C ASP A 153 32.82 -25.60 -1.06
N ASP A 154 33.28 -24.35 -1.19
CA ASP A 154 34.04 -23.65 -0.15
C ASP A 154 33.27 -23.56 1.17
N VAL A 155 33.99 -23.45 2.30
CA VAL A 155 33.38 -23.21 3.62
C VAL A 155 32.89 -21.76 3.67
N PRO A 156 31.57 -21.51 3.77
CA PRO A 156 31.03 -20.16 3.77
C PRO A 156 31.20 -19.46 5.12
N ASP A 157 31.25 -18.13 5.08
CA ASP A 157 31.23 -17.30 6.28
C ASP A 157 29.88 -17.42 7.03
N PRO A 158 29.84 -17.41 8.38
CA PRO A 158 28.60 -17.48 9.14
C PRO A 158 27.55 -16.45 8.73
N ARG A 159 27.96 -15.24 8.32
CA ARG A 159 27.06 -14.19 7.83
C ARG A 159 26.40 -14.60 6.52
N ASP A 160 27.16 -15.21 5.60
CA ASP A 160 26.64 -15.65 4.30
C ASP A 160 25.69 -16.84 4.47
N VAL A 161 25.97 -17.75 5.42
CA VAL A 161 25.05 -18.83 5.79
C VAL A 161 23.73 -18.27 6.30
N ALA A 162 23.77 -17.31 7.22
CA ALA A 162 22.57 -16.65 7.74
C ALA A 162 21.80 -15.91 6.63
N MET A 163 22.50 -15.24 5.71
CA MET A 163 21.86 -14.54 4.58
C MET A 163 21.17 -15.52 3.63
N ILE A 164 21.82 -16.66 3.32
CA ILE A 164 21.24 -17.70 2.46
C ILE A 164 20.03 -18.35 3.13
N ALA A 165 20.12 -18.62 4.44
CA ALA A 165 18.99 -19.13 5.22
C ALA A 165 17.81 -18.15 5.20
N LEU A 166 18.08 -16.85 5.36
CA LEU A 166 17.09 -15.78 5.29
C LEU A 166 16.46 -15.68 3.89
N ALA A 167 17.27 -15.62 2.84
CA ALA A 167 16.83 -15.55 1.45
C ALA A 167 15.99 -16.77 1.05
N ASN A 168 16.39 -17.97 1.49
CA ASN A 168 15.64 -19.20 1.26
C ASN A 168 14.29 -19.18 1.96
N ALA A 169 14.26 -18.86 3.27
CA ALA A 169 13.03 -18.83 4.06
C ALA A 169 11.99 -17.89 3.43
N CYS A 170 12.43 -16.77 2.87
CA CYS A 170 11.54 -15.77 2.26
C CYS A 170 11.15 -16.09 0.81
N GLY A 171 11.62 -17.21 0.24
CA GLY A 171 11.31 -17.62 -1.13
C GLY A 171 12.05 -16.82 -2.21
N LEU A 172 13.10 -16.09 -1.86
CA LEU A 172 13.80 -15.17 -2.76
C LEU A 172 14.46 -15.91 -3.94
N PHE A 173 15.02 -17.10 -3.71
CA PHE A 173 15.63 -17.91 -4.76
C PHE A 173 14.66 -18.33 -5.86
N ARG A 174 13.34 -18.34 -5.60
CA ARG A 174 12.35 -18.59 -6.67
C ARG A 174 12.26 -17.46 -7.69
N THR A 175 12.74 -16.28 -7.31
CA THR A 175 12.73 -15.07 -8.13
C THR A 175 14.09 -14.84 -8.80
N ILE A 176 15.18 -15.12 -8.10
CA ILE A 176 16.55 -14.84 -8.57
C ILE A 176 17.12 -15.96 -9.45
N LEU A 177 16.70 -17.21 -9.24
CA LEU A 177 17.23 -18.39 -9.93
C LEU A 177 16.17 -19.04 -10.85
N SER A 178 16.62 -19.56 -11.99
CA SER A 178 15.80 -20.40 -12.87
C SER A 178 15.38 -21.73 -12.20
N SER A 179 14.45 -22.47 -12.81
CA SER A 179 14.08 -23.81 -12.31
C SER A 179 15.24 -24.81 -12.34
N GLU A 180 16.12 -24.72 -13.34
CA GLU A 180 17.28 -25.60 -13.51
C GLU A 180 18.36 -25.29 -12.47
N GLU A 181 18.72 -24.02 -12.32
CA GLU A 181 19.68 -23.57 -11.30
C GLU A 181 19.22 -23.94 -9.89
N ARG A 182 17.94 -23.75 -9.57
CA ARG A 182 17.38 -24.15 -8.27
C ARG A 182 17.50 -25.64 -8.01
N ALA A 183 17.32 -26.47 -9.03
CA ALA A 183 17.46 -27.92 -8.87
C ALA A 183 18.93 -28.29 -8.57
N GLN A 184 19.88 -27.59 -9.17
CA GLN A 184 21.31 -27.80 -8.97
C GLN A 184 21.79 -27.39 -7.57
N VAL A 185 21.33 -26.25 -7.05
CA VAL A 185 21.78 -25.73 -5.74
C VAL A 185 20.90 -26.18 -4.56
N ARG A 186 19.82 -26.93 -4.81
CA ARG A 186 18.86 -27.34 -3.78
C ARG A 186 19.54 -28.04 -2.60
N ASP A 187 20.39 -29.01 -2.88
CA ASP A 187 21.01 -29.84 -1.84
C ASP A 187 22.01 -29.00 -1.02
N ARG A 188 22.67 -28.03 -1.66
CA ARG A 188 23.54 -27.04 -1.00
C ARG A 188 22.74 -26.08 -0.11
N ILE A 189 21.63 -25.53 -0.60
CA ILE A 189 20.72 -24.69 0.22
C ILE A 189 20.19 -25.48 1.42
N ASP A 190 19.85 -26.76 1.21
CA ASP A 190 19.35 -27.64 2.25
C ASP A 190 20.40 -27.98 3.32
N LEU A 191 21.67 -28.04 2.94
CA LEU A 191 22.79 -28.15 3.88
C LEU A 191 22.94 -26.85 4.69
N LEU A 192 22.98 -25.70 4.01
CA LEU A 192 23.26 -24.40 4.63
C LEU A 192 22.13 -23.95 5.56
N LYS A 193 20.86 -24.20 5.23
CA LYS A 193 19.73 -23.85 6.10
C LYS A 193 19.76 -24.57 7.45
N ASN A 194 20.36 -25.76 7.51
CA ASN A 194 20.41 -26.56 8.74
C ASN A 194 21.47 -26.06 9.72
N LEU A 195 22.36 -25.15 9.29
CA LEU A 195 23.41 -24.57 10.11
C LEU A 195 22.93 -23.35 10.92
N ASP A 196 21.76 -22.80 10.62
CA ASP A 196 21.23 -21.59 11.27
C ASP A 196 19.92 -21.87 12.02
N LEU A 197 19.86 -21.49 13.31
CA LEU A 197 18.68 -21.69 14.17
C LEU A 197 17.59 -20.65 13.90
N ILE A 198 17.97 -19.40 13.59
CA ILE A 198 17.02 -18.32 13.30
C ILE A 198 16.33 -18.60 11.96
N GLY A 199 17.08 -18.99 10.94
CA GLY A 199 16.60 -19.38 9.61
C GLY A 199 15.70 -20.61 9.61
N ARG A 200 15.95 -21.58 10.50
CA ARG A 200 15.04 -22.71 10.74
C ARG A 200 13.72 -22.27 11.35
N THR A 201 13.76 -21.45 12.41
CA THR A 201 12.56 -20.91 13.06
C THR A 201 11.76 -20.04 12.10
N MET A 202 12.44 -19.23 11.29
CA MET A 202 11.85 -18.45 10.20
C MET A 202 11.17 -19.33 9.16
N SER A 203 11.83 -20.40 8.70
CA SER A 203 11.25 -21.35 7.76
C SER A 203 10.01 -22.03 8.35
N LEU A 204 9.98 -22.30 9.66
CA LEU A 204 8.81 -22.83 10.36
C LEU A 204 7.71 -21.78 10.54
N ALA A 205 8.05 -20.52 10.83
CA ALA A 205 7.10 -19.42 10.94
C ALA A 205 6.46 -19.12 9.58
N ILE A 206 7.25 -19.11 8.50
CA ILE A 206 6.78 -18.97 7.13
C ILE A 206 5.98 -20.20 6.73
N LYS A 207 6.44 -21.43 7.02
CA LYS A 207 5.66 -22.66 6.81
C LYS A 207 4.39 -22.77 7.66
N GLY A 208 4.33 -22.09 8.80
CA GLY A 208 3.16 -22.01 9.67
C GLY A 208 2.19 -20.90 9.25
N LEU A 209 2.69 -19.90 8.53
CA LEU A 209 1.89 -18.95 7.76
C LEU A 209 1.45 -19.53 6.42
N GLU A 210 2.24 -20.47 5.89
CA GLU A 210 1.92 -21.41 4.82
C GLU A 210 1.37 -22.74 5.41
N ALA A 211 0.88 -22.75 6.67
CA ALA A 211 0.06 -23.87 7.14
C ALA A 211 -1.03 -23.99 6.09
N PRO A 212 -1.18 -25.16 5.46
CA PRO A 212 -1.56 -25.22 4.07
C PRO A 212 -2.87 -24.45 3.91
N ASP A 213 -2.78 -23.27 3.29
CA ASP A 213 -3.64 -23.11 2.14
C ASP A 213 -3.37 -24.38 1.36
N GLU A 214 -4.39 -25.24 1.27
CA GLU A 214 -4.49 -26.25 0.24
C GLU A 214 -3.65 -25.80 -0.96
N PRO A 215 -2.74 -26.64 -1.52
CA PRO A 215 -1.99 -26.28 -2.72
C PRO A 215 -2.98 -25.61 -3.67
N PRO A 216 -2.84 -24.30 -3.99
CA PRO A 216 -3.95 -23.38 -4.23
C PRO A 216 -5.05 -24.12 -4.98
N PRO A 217 -6.15 -24.52 -4.31
CA PRO A 217 -6.84 -25.80 -4.47
C PRO A 217 -6.92 -26.22 -5.93
N GLU A 218 -5.87 -26.84 -6.47
CA GLU A 218 -5.56 -26.92 -7.91
C GLU A 218 -6.43 -26.00 -8.76
N LEU A 219 -6.44 -24.66 -8.50
CA LEU A 219 -7.63 -23.78 -8.68
C LEU A 219 -8.71 -24.51 -9.45
N LYS A 220 -9.58 -25.32 -8.79
CA LYS A 220 -10.62 -26.10 -9.50
C LYS A 220 -11.19 -25.12 -10.47
N GLN A 221 -10.89 -25.25 -11.78
CA GLN A 221 -10.91 -24.10 -12.68
C GLN A 221 -12.18 -23.35 -12.35
N PRO A 222 -12.10 -22.12 -11.77
CA PRO A 222 -13.27 -21.54 -11.18
C PRO A 222 -14.33 -21.61 -12.25
N LYS A 223 -15.50 -22.20 -11.93
CA LYS A 223 -16.66 -22.09 -12.82
C LYS A 223 -16.64 -20.65 -13.31
N ASP A 224 -16.45 -20.48 -14.61
CA ASP A 224 -16.04 -19.21 -15.20
C ASP A 224 -16.75 -18.05 -14.50
N ILE A 225 -15.99 -17.09 -13.93
CA ILE A 225 -16.61 -15.96 -13.21
C ILE A 225 -17.68 -15.37 -14.15
N PRO A 226 -18.96 -15.33 -13.74
CA PRO A 226 -20.05 -15.02 -14.64
C PRO A 226 -19.84 -13.64 -15.24
N ALA A 227 -19.86 -13.56 -16.56
CA ALA A 227 -19.68 -12.31 -17.28
C ALA A 227 -21.05 -11.72 -17.62
N VAL A 228 -21.25 -10.44 -17.28
CA VAL A 228 -22.48 -9.73 -17.61
C VAL A 228 -22.54 -9.50 -19.13
N PRO A 229 -23.60 -9.97 -19.83
CA PRO A 229 -23.78 -9.69 -21.25
C PRO A 229 -23.72 -8.20 -21.53
N GLY A 230 -22.99 -7.82 -22.58
CA GLY A 230 -22.75 -6.41 -22.92
C GLY A 230 -22.70 -6.21 -24.43
N LEU A 231 -22.83 -4.95 -24.84
CA LEU A 231 -22.77 -4.56 -26.25
C LEU A 231 -21.35 -4.79 -26.80
N PRO A 232 -21.20 -5.07 -28.11
CA PRO A 232 -19.90 -5.09 -28.78
C PRO A 232 -19.14 -3.78 -28.51
N LEU A 233 -17.85 -3.87 -28.17
CA LEU A 233 -16.91 -2.78 -27.85
C LEU A 233 -17.25 -1.91 -26.61
N LEU A 234 -18.52 -1.63 -26.35
CA LEU A 234 -18.98 -0.79 -25.22
C LEU A 234 -19.18 -1.58 -23.93
N GLY A 235 -19.33 -2.90 -24.02
CA GLY A 235 -19.63 -3.77 -22.88
C GLY A 235 -20.90 -3.33 -22.16
N ASN A 236 -20.81 -3.17 -20.85
CA ASN A 236 -21.88 -2.75 -19.95
C ASN A 236 -21.89 -1.23 -19.71
N GLY A 237 -21.04 -0.45 -20.39
CA GLY A 237 -20.87 0.99 -20.13
C GLY A 237 -22.17 1.80 -20.25
N LEU A 238 -23.05 1.45 -21.18
CA LEU A 238 -24.35 2.14 -21.34
C LEU A 238 -25.31 1.83 -20.17
N ALA A 239 -25.32 0.60 -19.68
CA ALA A 239 -26.12 0.20 -18.52
C ALA A 239 -25.62 0.89 -17.25
N MET A 240 -24.31 0.96 -17.07
CA MET A 240 -23.67 1.68 -15.96
C MET A 240 -24.01 3.17 -15.96
N ARG A 241 -24.09 3.81 -17.13
CA ARG A 241 -24.45 5.24 -17.26
C ARG A 241 -25.85 5.55 -16.75
N LYS A 242 -26.79 4.61 -16.85
CA LYS A 242 -28.18 4.79 -16.39
C LYS A 242 -28.32 4.65 -14.86
N GLY A 243 -27.27 4.22 -14.16
CA GLY A 243 -27.24 4.09 -12.72
C GLY A 243 -26.32 2.95 -12.28
N LEU A 244 -25.09 3.28 -11.89
CA LEU A 244 -24.06 2.30 -11.54
C LEU A 244 -24.46 1.42 -10.35
N VAL A 245 -24.96 2.04 -9.28
CA VAL A 245 -25.34 1.31 -8.04
C VAL A 245 -26.44 0.31 -8.32
N HIS A 246 -27.50 0.72 -9.03
CA HIS A 246 -28.60 -0.15 -9.41
C HIS A 246 -28.16 -1.29 -10.33
N PHE A 247 -27.29 -0.97 -11.29
CA PHE A 247 -26.69 -1.97 -12.17
C PHE A 247 -25.90 -3.02 -11.37
N LEU A 248 -24.96 -2.60 -10.52
CA LEU A 248 -24.16 -3.53 -9.71
C LEU A 248 -25.02 -4.35 -8.74
N ALA A 249 -26.03 -3.74 -8.11
CA ALA A 249 -26.96 -4.43 -7.22
C ALA A 249 -27.84 -5.45 -7.95
N ARG A 250 -28.23 -5.19 -9.20
CA ARG A 250 -28.91 -6.19 -10.05
C ARG A 250 -27.98 -7.35 -10.36
N GLN A 251 -26.75 -7.07 -10.82
CA GLN A 251 -25.81 -8.14 -11.16
C GLN A 251 -25.41 -8.98 -9.96
N TYR A 252 -25.31 -8.39 -8.77
CA TYR A 252 -25.12 -9.11 -7.51
C TYR A 252 -26.25 -10.11 -7.24
N ARG A 253 -27.51 -9.71 -7.44
CA ARG A 253 -28.67 -10.60 -7.26
C ARG A 253 -28.75 -11.71 -8.30
N ASP A 254 -28.43 -11.38 -9.55
CA ASP A 254 -28.60 -12.30 -10.68
C ASP A 254 -27.42 -13.28 -10.84
N LEU A 255 -26.19 -12.83 -10.54
CA LEU A 255 -24.95 -13.57 -10.80
C LEU A 255 -24.17 -13.93 -9.53
N GLY A 256 -24.59 -13.41 -8.37
CA GLY A 256 -23.94 -13.64 -7.09
C GLY A 256 -22.84 -12.62 -6.74
N PRO A 257 -22.06 -12.90 -5.68
CA PRO A 257 -21.12 -11.94 -5.07
C PRO A 257 -19.94 -11.56 -5.96
N ILE A 258 -19.57 -12.37 -6.95
CA ILE A 258 -18.42 -12.14 -7.81
C ILE A 258 -18.83 -12.28 -9.28
N PHE A 259 -18.67 -11.21 -10.06
CA PHE A 259 -19.02 -11.19 -11.49
C PHE A 259 -18.10 -10.28 -12.29
N ARG A 260 -18.02 -10.51 -13.61
CA ARG A 260 -17.21 -9.70 -14.53
C ARG A 260 -18.07 -8.70 -15.30
N ILE A 261 -17.60 -7.45 -15.37
CA ILE A 261 -18.16 -6.43 -16.25
C ILE A 261 -17.09 -5.90 -17.20
N ARG A 262 -17.53 -5.34 -18.32
CA ARG A 262 -16.69 -4.68 -19.32
C ARG A 262 -17.19 -3.26 -19.53
N ALA A 263 -16.28 -2.32 -19.62
CA ALA A 263 -16.55 -0.97 -20.12
C ALA A 263 -15.55 -0.65 -21.25
N PRO A 264 -15.73 0.45 -22.00
CA PRO A 264 -14.80 0.82 -23.06
C PRO A 264 -13.34 0.79 -22.56
N GLY A 265 -12.51 -0.04 -23.19
CA GLY A 265 -11.09 -0.19 -22.85
C GLY A 265 -10.75 -0.87 -21.53
N ARG A 266 -11.73 -1.35 -20.74
CA ARG A 266 -11.47 -1.96 -19.42
C ARG A 266 -12.37 -3.16 -19.09
N ARG A 267 -11.81 -4.11 -18.36
CA ARG A 267 -12.52 -5.23 -17.74
C ARG A 267 -12.41 -5.09 -16.23
N PHE A 268 -13.50 -5.36 -15.52
CA PHE A 268 -13.54 -5.32 -14.07
C PHE A 268 -14.03 -6.65 -13.54
N VAL A 269 -13.44 -7.09 -12.43
CA VAL A 269 -14.02 -8.11 -11.55
C VAL A 269 -14.68 -7.34 -10.41
N CYS A 270 -15.99 -7.51 -10.27
CA CYS A 270 -16.77 -6.91 -9.19
C CYS A 270 -16.89 -7.92 -8.06
N MET A 271 -16.62 -7.47 -6.84
CA MET A 271 -17.02 -8.17 -5.62
C MET A 271 -18.06 -7.29 -4.94
N ALA A 272 -19.23 -7.86 -4.65
CA ALA A 272 -20.37 -7.16 -4.08
C ALA A 272 -21.00 -8.00 -2.97
N GLY A 273 -21.61 -7.33 -2.00
CA GLY A 273 -22.21 -7.96 -0.82
C GLY A 273 -21.42 -7.71 0.47
N PRO A 274 -22.00 -8.06 1.63
CA PRO A 274 -21.37 -7.86 2.93
C PRO A 274 -20.04 -8.62 3.06
N GLU A 275 -19.94 -9.82 2.49
CA GLU A 275 -18.73 -10.65 2.55
C GLU A 275 -17.55 -9.98 1.83
N ALA A 276 -17.82 -9.29 0.72
CA ALA A 276 -16.82 -8.51 0.00
C ALA A 276 -16.33 -7.30 0.82
N VAL A 277 -17.21 -6.69 1.62
CA VAL A 277 -16.86 -5.60 2.52
C VAL A 277 -16.01 -6.13 3.67
N ASP A 278 -16.39 -7.24 4.29
CA ASP A 278 -15.62 -7.87 5.38
C ASP A 278 -14.22 -8.26 4.90
N PHE A 279 -14.13 -8.86 3.71
CA PHE A 279 -12.86 -9.18 3.09
C PHE A 279 -12.00 -7.93 2.81
N LEU A 280 -12.61 -6.86 2.28
CA LEU A 280 -11.91 -5.59 2.05
C LEU A 280 -11.42 -4.96 3.36
N VAL A 281 -12.20 -5.02 4.43
CA VAL A 281 -11.81 -4.48 5.75
C VAL A 281 -10.66 -5.29 6.34
N ALA A 282 -10.74 -6.62 6.29
CA ALA A 282 -9.75 -7.53 6.86
C ALA A 282 -8.44 -7.55 6.06
N HIS A 283 -8.52 -7.59 4.74
CA HIS A 283 -7.38 -7.87 3.85
C HIS A 283 -7.06 -6.74 2.86
N GLY A 284 -7.87 -5.69 2.79
CA GLY A 284 -7.79 -4.75 1.67
C GLY A 284 -6.47 -4.01 1.54
N LYS A 285 -5.80 -3.74 2.67
CA LYS A 285 -4.46 -3.11 2.69
C LYS A 285 -3.33 -4.01 2.16
N THR A 286 -3.60 -5.31 2.01
CA THR A 286 -2.61 -6.31 1.56
C THR A 286 -2.92 -6.85 0.17
N VAL A 287 -4.20 -6.93 -0.22
CA VAL A 287 -4.60 -7.53 -1.51
C VAL A 287 -5.05 -6.51 -2.57
N PHE A 288 -5.37 -5.27 -2.20
CA PHE A 288 -5.77 -4.23 -3.15
C PHE A 288 -4.77 -3.07 -3.18
N ARG A 289 -4.74 -2.40 -4.34
CA ARG A 289 -4.01 -1.16 -4.55
C ARG A 289 -4.96 -0.09 -5.08
N SER A 290 -4.83 1.13 -4.58
CA SER A 290 -5.67 2.28 -4.94
C SER A 290 -5.00 3.17 -5.97
N LEU A 291 -3.66 3.19 -6.01
CA LEU A 291 -2.89 4.09 -6.86
C LEU A 291 -3.15 3.87 -8.35
N GLU A 292 -2.91 2.67 -8.87
CA GLU A 292 -2.96 2.40 -10.32
C GLU A 292 -4.36 2.62 -10.91
N PRO A 293 -5.46 2.16 -10.27
CA PRO A 293 -6.80 2.41 -10.77
C PRO A 293 -7.23 3.88 -10.69
N MET A 294 -6.72 4.63 -9.70
CA MET A 294 -7.14 6.01 -9.43
C MET A 294 -6.12 7.08 -9.87
N ALA A 295 -5.00 6.73 -10.49
CA ALA A 295 -3.93 7.69 -10.78
C ALA A 295 -4.39 8.90 -11.61
N ASN A 296 -5.31 8.69 -12.55
CA ASN A 296 -5.88 9.79 -13.34
C ASN A 296 -6.65 10.80 -12.48
N PHE A 297 -7.18 10.41 -11.32
CA PHE A 297 -7.86 11.32 -10.41
C PHE A 297 -6.93 12.47 -9.96
N HIS A 298 -5.71 12.16 -9.51
CA HIS A 298 -4.77 13.20 -9.06
C HIS A 298 -4.05 13.89 -10.22
N ASN A 299 -3.76 13.17 -11.31
CA ASN A 299 -3.10 13.74 -12.49
C ASN A 299 -3.91 14.90 -13.10
N GLN A 300 -5.23 14.80 -13.10
CA GLN A 300 -6.10 15.84 -13.64
C GLN A 300 -6.15 17.11 -12.78
N MET A 301 -5.69 17.02 -11.53
CA MET A 301 -5.64 18.09 -10.55
C MET A 301 -4.24 18.69 -10.39
N ASP A 302 -3.28 18.30 -11.24
CA ASP A 302 -1.87 18.69 -11.15
C ASP A 302 -1.27 18.40 -9.76
N SER A 303 -1.73 17.31 -9.13
CA SER A 303 -1.25 16.86 -7.84
C SER A 303 -0.47 15.56 -7.99
N SER A 304 0.71 15.50 -7.38
CA SER A 304 1.50 14.28 -7.26
C SER A 304 1.01 13.35 -6.14
N ARG A 305 0.09 13.83 -5.28
CA ARG A 305 -0.25 13.23 -3.99
C ARG A 305 -1.69 13.57 -3.58
N SER A 306 -2.57 12.56 -3.54
CA SER A 306 -3.94 12.68 -3.01
C SER A 306 -4.26 11.53 -2.07
N ILE A 307 -4.91 11.81 -0.92
CA ILE A 307 -5.33 10.79 0.04
C ILE A 307 -6.22 9.71 -0.60
N VAL A 308 -6.96 10.05 -1.65
CA VAL A 308 -7.86 9.13 -2.39
C VAL A 308 -7.08 8.09 -3.21
N THR A 309 -5.84 8.40 -3.58
CA THR A 309 -5.03 7.59 -4.51
C THR A 309 -3.76 7.04 -3.88
N MET A 310 -3.48 7.38 -2.62
CA MET A 310 -2.31 6.91 -1.91
C MET A 310 -2.57 5.56 -1.26
N ASP A 311 -1.54 4.72 -1.21
CA ASP A 311 -1.51 3.50 -0.42
C ASP A 311 -0.40 3.56 0.63
N GLY A 312 -0.46 2.66 1.62
CA GLY A 312 0.62 2.49 2.59
C GLY A 312 0.94 3.75 3.42
N VAL A 313 2.24 4.09 3.51
CA VAL A 313 2.76 5.11 4.43
C VAL A 313 2.30 6.52 4.05
N ASP A 314 2.23 6.84 2.76
CA ASP A 314 1.79 8.14 2.30
C ASP A 314 0.30 8.35 2.66
N HIS A 315 -0.53 7.32 2.52
CA HIS A 315 -1.92 7.35 2.97
C HIS A 315 -2.03 7.56 4.48
N VAL A 316 -1.30 6.77 5.29
CA VAL A 316 -1.34 6.87 6.75
C VAL A 316 -0.83 8.24 7.23
N THR A 317 0.27 8.72 6.68
CA THR A 317 0.89 10.00 7.06
C THR A 317 -0.02 11.18 6.72
N THR A 318 -0.54 11.20 5.49
CA THR A 318 -1.47 12.25 5.04
C THR A 318 -2.77 12.21 5.85
N ARG A 319 -3.31 11.02 6.12
CA ARG A 319 -4.49 10.85 6.96
C ARG A 319 -4.26 11.32 8.39
N LYS A 320 -3.10 11.00 9.00
CA LYS A 320 -2.73 11.46 10.34
C LYS A 320 -2.59 12.97 10.40
N ALA A 321 -1.98 13.59 9.39
CA ALA A 321 -1.86 15.04 9.30
C ALA A 321 -3.24 15.74 9.19
N GLN A 322 -4.18 15.14 8.46
CA GLN A 322 -5.53 15.67 8.30
C GLN A 322 -6.46 15.34 9.47
N ALA A 323 -6.19 14.29 10.24
CA ALA A 323 -7.10 13.73 11.25
C ALA A 323 -7.65 14.76 12.25
N ARG A 324 -6.86 15.78 12.61
CA ARG A 324 -7.29 16.84 13.53
C ARG A 324 -8.52 17.60 13.02
N GLY A 325 -8.59 17.87 11.71
CA GLY A 325 -9.73 18.54 11.07
C GLY A 325 -10.96 17.66 10.87
N TYR A 326 -10.82 16.34 11.01
CA TYR A 326 -11.90 15.35 10.83
C TYR A 326 -12.24 14.59 12.13
N ALA A 327 -11.69 15.02 13.26
CA ALA A 327 -11.91 14.35 14.53
C ALA A 327 -13.38 14.52 14.98
N VAL A 328 -13.99 13.44 15.49
CA VAL A 328 -15.38 13.45 15.99
C VAL A 328 -15.60 14.56 17.02
N ARG A 329 -14.60 14.83 17.88
CA ARG A 329 -14.66 15.93 18.85
C ARG A 329 -14.77 17.29 18.17
N ALA A 330 -13.94 17.57 17.15
CA ALA A 330 -14.00 18.81 16.39
C ALA A 330 -15.36 19.01 15.69
N MET A 331 -16.00 17.92 15.25
CA MET A 331 -17.35 17.96 14.69
C MET A 331 -18.43 18.17 15.76
N ARG A 332 -18.30 17.52 16.93
CA ARG A 332 -19.25 17.63 18.04
C ARG A 332 -19.33 19.06 18.58
N ASP A 333 -18.18 19.70 18.75
CA ASP A 333 -18.08 21.08 19.24
C ASP A 333 -18.73 22.09 18.28
N ARG A 334 -18.97 21.68 17.02
CA ARG A 334 -19.58 22.49 15.95
C ARG A 334 -20.95 21.98 15.52
N SER A 335 -21.56 21.08 16.29
CA SER A 335 -22.87 20.49 15.97
C SER A 335 -23.97 21.54 15.85
N GLN A 336 -23.95 22.60 16.68
CA GLN A 336 -24.92 23.68 16.60
C GLN A 336 -24.82 24.44 15.26
N GLU A 337 -23.60 24.75 14.81
CA GLU A 337 -23.36 25.41 13.52
C GLU A 337 -23.88 24.57 12.35
N VAL A 338 -23.70 23.24 12.41
CA VAL A 338 -24.25 22.30 11.42
C VAL A 338 -25.78 22.39 11.36
N VAL A 339 -26.44 22.43 12.53
CA VAL A 339 -27.91 22.55 12.66
C VAL A 339 -28.39 23.90 12.12
N ASP A 340 -27.70 24.99 12.46
CA ASP A 340 -28.07 26.33 12.04
C ASP A 340 -27.96 26.48 10.52
N ILE A 341 -26.88 25.97 9.91
CA ILE A 341 -26.72 25.91 8.45
C ILE A 341 -27.82 25.05 7.83
N THR A 342 -28.19 23.90 8.42
CA THR A 342 -29.30 23.08 7.92
C THR A 342 -30.60 23.88 7.89
N ARG A 343 -30.96 24.53 9.00
CA ARG A 343 -32.19 25.34 9.09
C ARG A 343 -32.19 26.46 8.06
N GLU A 344 -31.10 27.23 7.99
CA GLU A 344 -30.96 28.34 7.04
C GLU A 344 -31.05 27.89 5.57
N GLN A 345 -30.64 26.66 5.26
CA GLN A 345 -30.79 26.12 3.91
C GLN A 345 -32.21 25.61 3.65
N ILE A 346 -32.83 24.92 4.62
CA ILE A 346 -34.21 24.41 4.51
C ILE A 346 -35.22 25.56 4.41
N ASP A 347 -35.00 26.67 5.12
CA ASP A 347 -35.87 27.84 5.08
C ASP A 347 -35.96 28.48 3.67
N LYS A 348 -35.00 28.16 2.78
CA LYS A 348 -34.98 28.61 1.38
C LYS A 348 -35.68 27.64 0.44
N TRP A 349 -36.10 26.47 0.91
CA TRP A 349 -36.74 25.48 0.08
C TRP A 349 -38.17 25.90 -0.27
N PRO A 350 -38.63 25.63 -1.50
CA PRO A 350 -39.99 25.99 -1.88
C PRO A 350 -41.01 25.15 -1.11
N VAL A 351 -42.03 25.81 -0.55
CA VAL A 351 -43.13 25.15 0.15
C VAL A 351 -44.27 24.92 -0.83
N GLY A 352 -44.83 23.70 -0.84
CA GLY A 352 -45.96 23.34 -1.71
C GLY A 352 -45.60 23.07 -3.17
N THR A 353 -44.33 23.21 -3.56
CA THR A 353 -43.85 22.96 -4.93
C THR A 353 -42.80 21.85 -4.93
N PRO A 354 -42.94 20.81 -5.77
CA PRO A 354 -41.91 19.77 -5.90
C PRO A 354 -40.56 20.34 -6.38
N PHE A 355 -39.47 19.82 -5.82
CA PHE A 355 -38.10 20.14 -6.25
C PHE A 355 -37.20 18.90 -6.13
N GLU A 356 -36.02 18.93 -6.75
CA GLU A 356 -35.08 17.82 -6.68
C GLU A 356 -34.37 17.77 -5.32
N ALA A 357 -34.63 16.70 -4.55
CA ALA A 357 -34.06 16.55 -3.21
C ALA A 357 -32.52 16.39 -3.22
N LEU A 358 -31.96 15.68 -4.21
CA LEU A 358 -30.52 15.39 -4.23
C LEU A 358 -29.64 16.65 -4.36
N PRO A 359 -29.84 17.55 -5.35
CA PRO A 359 -29.09 18.79 -5.44
C PRO A 359 -29.28 19.69 -4.21
N ALA A 360 -30.50 19.75 -3.65
CA ALA A 360 -30.78 20.52 -2.45
C ALA A 360 -29.98 20.00 -1.25
N LEU A 361 -29.98 18.68 -1.01
CA LEU A 361 -29.20 18.04 0.04
C LEU A 361 -27.69 18.20 -0.17
N GLN A 362 -27.21 18.07 -1.42
CA GLN A 362 -25.81 18.32 -1.76
C GLN A 362 -25.39 19.77 -1.44
N SER A 363 -26.29 20.74 -1.64
CA SER A 363 -26.05 22.13 -1.26
C SER A 363 -25.93 22.30 0.25
N VAL A 364 -26.81 21.68 1.04
CA VAL A 364 -26.70 21.69 2.51
C VAL A 364 -25.37 21.10 2.97
N ILE A 365 -25.03 19.92 2.45
CA ILE A 365 -23.80 19.20 2.84
C ILE A 365 -22.55 19.99 2.42
N ALA A 366 -22.54 20.57 1.21
CA ALA A 366 -21.44 21.41 0.76
C ALA A 366 -21.26 22.63 1.68
N GLU A 367 -22.35 23.33 2.00
CA GLU A 367 -22.32 24.49 2.90
C GLU A 367 -21.76 24.11 4.28
N GLN A 368 -22.26 23.02 4.88
CA GLN A 368 -21.77 22.50 6.14
C GLN A 368 -20.28 22.15 6.09
N MET A 369 -19.83 21.39 5.09
CA MET A 369 -18.42 21.03 4.98
C MET A 369 -17.52 22.25 4.80
N GLY A 370 -17.95 23.25 4.01
CA GLY A 370 -17.18 24.47 3.82
C GLY A 370 -16.99 25.25 5.11
N HIS A 371 -18.05 25.46 5.89
CA HIS A 371 -17.95 26.13 7.18
C HIS A 371 -17.20 25.29 8.21
N VAL A 372 -17.58 24.01 8.37
CA VAL A 372 -17.05 23.13 9.41
C VAL A 372 -15.61 22.71 9.18
N MET A 373 -15.15 22.63 7.94
CA MET A 373 -13.78 22.19 7.64
C MET A 373 -12.89 23.35 7.23
N ALA A 374 -13.38 24.24 6.36
CA ALA A 374 -12.59 25.33 5.80
C ALA A 374 -12.84 26.68 6.49
N GLY A 375 -13.93 26.84 7.24
CA GLY A 375 -14.39 28.16 7.71
C GLY A 375 -14.83 29.07 6.57
N TYR A 376 -15.20 28.49 5.42
CA TYR A 376 -15.43 29.22 4.19
C TYR A 376 -16.62 28.61 3.42
N SER A 377 -17.62 29.42 3.16
CA SER A 377 -18.82 29.01 2.41
C SER A 377 -18.45 28.69 0.95
N PRO A 378 -18.83 27.50 0.42
CA PRO A 378 -18.65 27.15 -0.98
C PRO A 378 -19.85 27.58 -1.84
N ARG A 379 -20.69 28.49 -1.33
CA ARG A 379 -21.89 28.96 -2.03
C ARG A 379 -21.55 29.47 -3.44
N GLY A 380 -22.33 29.03 -4.43
CA GLY A 380 -22.07 29.32 -5.84
C GLY A 380 -21.05 28.40 -6.51
N TYR A 381 -20.44 27.44 -5.80
CA TYR A 381 -19.52 26.45 -6.37
C TYR A 381 -20.06 25.01 -6.37
N THR A 382 -21.19 24.72 -5.70
CA THR A 382 -21.71 23.35 -5.51
C THR A 382 -21.88 22.56 -6.81
N GLN A 383 -22.46 23.17 -7.84
CA GLN A 383 -22.66 22.56 -9.16
C GLN A 383 -21.33 22.28 -9.86
N ASP A 384 -20.39 23.24 -9.76
CA ASP A 384 -19.05 23.13 -10.34
C ASP A 384 -18.26 22.01 -9.64
N LEU A 385 -18.31 21.94 -8.32
CA LEU A 385 -17.67 20.88 -7.52
C LEU A 385 -18.22 19.50 -7.86
N SER A 386 -19.53 19.37 -8.00
CA SER A 386 -20.18 18.12 -8.40
C SER A 386 -19.76 17.70 -9.82
N THR A 387 -19.68 18.66 -10.74
CA THR A 387 -19.22 18.45 -12.11
C THR A 387 -17.75 18.04 -12.15
N LEU A 388 -16.91 18.71 -11.37
CA LEU A 388 -15.48 18.42 -11.24
C LEU A 388 -15.28 17.01 -10.68
N LEU A 389 -15.91 16.67 -9.54
CA LEU A 389 -15.78 15.37 -8.90
C LEU A 389 -16.24 14.24 -9.83
N GLY A 390 -17.39 14.40 -10.50
CA GLY A 390 -17.87 13.44 -11.48
C GLY A 390 -16.90 13.24 -12.65
N GLY A 391 -16.27 14.32 -13.12
CA GLY A 391 -15.25 14.27 -14.18
C GLY A 391 -13.98 13.55 -13.74
N LEU A 392 -13.50 13.81 -12.52
CA LEU A 392 -12.33 13.14 -11.95
C LEU A 392 -12.57 11.63 -11.78
N LEU A 393 -13.74 11.25 -11.25
CA LEU A 393 -14.13 9.85 -11.10
C LEU A 393 -14.25 9.13 -12.45
N LEU A 394 -14.84 9.77 -13.46
CA LEU A 394 -14.92 9.21 -14.82
C LEU A 394 -13.55 9.12 -15.50
N SER A 395 -12.66 10.07 -15.25
CA SER A 395 -11.27 10.05 -15.75
C SER A 395 -10.46 8.90 -15.16
N ALA A 396 -10.67 8.61 -13.87
CA ALA A 396 -10.10 7.46 -13.19
C ALA A 396 -10.71 6.13 -13.66
N ALA A 397 -12.01 6.10 -13.93
CA ALA A 397 -12.73 4.88 -14.29
C ALA A 397 -12.56 4.49 -15.75
N THR A 398 -12.94 5.31 -16.73
CA THR A 398 -13.11 4.83 -18.12
C THR A 398 -12.76 5.86 -19.21
N LEU A 399 -12.68 7.15 -18.88
CA LEU A 399 -12.56 8.22 -19.87
C LEU A 399 -11.43 9.21 -19.50
N PRO A 400 -10.15 8.85 -19.69
CA PRO A 400 -9.01 9.63 -19.19
C PRO A 400 -8.98 11.08 -19.69
N HIS A 401 -9.56 11.36 -20.86
CA HIS A 401 -9.58 12.69 -21.48
C HIS A 401 -10.87 13.49 -21.25
N ILE A 402 -11.82 12.99 -20.46
CA ILE A 402 -13.10 13.66 -20.22
C ILE A 402 -12.93 15.09 -19.66
N MET A 403 -11.88 15.29 -18.86
CA MET A 403 -11.51 16.57 -18.26
C MET A 403 -11.05 17.63 -19.27
N LYS A 404 -10.82 17.26 -20.54
CA LYS A 404 -10.50 18.23 -21.62
C LYS A 404 -11.74 18.96 -22.14
N LEU A 405 -12.95 18.47 -21.88
CA LEU A 405 -14.17 19.11 -22.37
C LEU A 405 -14.43 20.44 -21.65
N PRO A 406 -15.03 21.45 -22.32
CA PRO A 406 -15.20 22.79 -21.77
C PRO A 406 -15.88 22.84 -20.40
N ARG A 407 -16.92 22.01 -20.19
CA ARG A 407 -17.64 21.97 -18.91
C ARG A 407 -16.74 21.58 -17.74
N PHE A 408 -15.85 20.60 -17.94
CA PHE A 408 -14.99 20.08 -16.88
C PHE A 408 -13.76 20.96 -16.69
N ARG A 409 -13.27 21.62 -17.76
CA ARG A 409 -12.25 22.67 -17.65
C ARG A 409 -12.76 23.82 -16.80
N ARG A 410 -13.95 24.35 -17.10
CA ARG A 410 -14.60 25.42 -16.32
C ARG A 410 -14.82 25.00 -14.87
N ALA A 411 -15.34 23.79 -14.64
CA ALA A 411 -15.55 23.27 -13.29
C ALA A 411 -14.23 23.16 -12.49
N ARG A 412 -13.13 22.76 -13.15
CA ARG A 412 -11.79 22.71 -12.55
C ARG A 412 -11.25 24.09 -12.20
N GLU A 413 -11.43 25.07 -13.07
CA GLU A 413 -11.07 26.47 -12.81
C GLU A 413 -11.86 27.03 -11.62
N ARG A 414 -13.17 26.80 -11.58
CA ARG A 414 -14.04 27.17 -10.44
C ARG A 414 -13.62 26.49 -9.14
N GLY A 415 -13.21 25.23 -9.19
CA GLY A 415 -12.65 24.53 -8.02
C GLY A 415 -11.35 25.14 -7.52
N ARG A 416 -10.46 25.59 -8.43
CA ARG A 416 -9.21 26.30 -8.07
C ARG A 416 -9.48 27.66 -7.46
N ASP A 417 -10.42 28.40 -8.01
CA ASP A 417 -10.88 29.70 -7.51
C ASP A 417 -11.39 29.56 -6.05
N LEU A 418 -12.26 28.58 -5.79
CA LEU A 418 -12.70 28.26 -4.42
C LEU A 418 -11.51 27.94 -3.49
N ALA A 419 -10.59 27.07 -3.93
CA ALA A 419 -9.42 26.70 -3.13
C ALA A 419 -8.53 27.92 -2.79
N GLN A 420 -8.35 28.84 -3.73
CA GLN A 420 -7.64 30.10 -3.49
C GLN A 420 -8.38 30.99 -2.48
N GLY A 421 -9.71 31.08 -2.59
CA GLY A 421 -10.57 31.80 -1.64
C GLY A 421 -10.42 31.26 -0.21
N VAL A 422 -10.43 29.93 -0.05
CA VAL A 422 -10.21 29.25 1.24
C VAL A 422 -8.81 29.59 1.81
N LEU A 423 -7.76 29.47 0.99
CA LEU A 423 -6.39 29.77 1.43
C LEU A 423 -6.22 31.24 1.83
N ALA A 424 -6.80 32.17 1.06
CA ALA A 424 -6.78 33.59 1.37
C ALA A 424 -7.56 33.92 2.66
N HIS A 425 -8.66 33.22 2.91
CA HIS A 425 -9.40 33.33 4.16
C HIS A 425 -8.56 32.83 5.35
N LYS A 426 -7.96 31.63 5.25
CA LYS A 426 -7.09 31.07 6.31
C LYS A 426 -5.88 31.94 6.61
N ARG A 427 -5.27 32.58 5.60
CA ARG A 427 -4.18 33.55 5.81
C ARG A 427 -4.61 34.78 6.60
N ARG A 428 -5.86 35.23 6.46
CA ARG A 428 -6.40 36.41 7.17
C ARG A 428 -6.80 36.11 8.61
N VAL A 429 -7.45 34.97 8.83
CA VAL A 429 -8.06 34.63 10.14
C VAL A 429 -7.11 33.78 11.01
N GLY A 430 -5.97 33.36 10.45
CA GLY A 430 -5.04 32.43 11.09
C GLY A 430 -5.46 30.97 10.93
N SER A 431 -4.51 30.05 11.12
CA SER A 431 -4.85 28.62 11.26
C SER A 431 -5.50 28.42 12.62
N ARG A 432 -6.84 28.45 12.66
CA ARG A 432 -7.59 27.91 13.81
C ARG A 432 -7.53 26.39 13.80
#